data_AF-A0AA89PU32-F1
#
_entry.id   AF-A0AA89PU32-F1
#
_cell.length_a   1.000
_cell.length_b   1.000
_cell.length_c   1.000
_cell.angle_alpha   90.00
_cell.angle_beta   90.00
_cell.angle_gamma   90.00
#
_symmetry.space_group_name_H-M   'P 1'
#
loop_
_entity.id
_entity.type
_entity.pdbx_description
1 polymer ?
#
loop_
_entity_poly.entity_id
_entity_poly.type
_entity_poly.pdbx_seq_one_letter_code
_entity_poly.pdbx_strand_id
1 'polypeptide(L)'
;MRTTVQDEPGSLAALCGALAGQRVDILSLQTHPLAEGTVDEFLLRGPAALPVSAITTAVESAGGADTWIERADAHDLVDAPTRILGLAARTALDSAELPLALRQLLGRCTIRSQPAPAGGGRAPGGLPVEGALDDTVMRLRAPEGGVIIVERPYLPFTPTEFARARALVELDARLGPRLPHGRDVLTLAEGSDITVRRADTRDLEATRAMHERCSARTLKLRYHGPVGDAARYLNHLLSPRYGRTLAVQTASGRVVGLGHLLWDGDETEVALIVEDAWQRRGVGAELLSRLVALAVEAGCSSVYAVTQASNTGMVAAMRGLGLPLDYQVEEGTLVITARLGEAVVTSAEELGSASAP
;
A
#
# COMPACT_ATOMS: atom_id res chain seq x y z
N MET A 1 14.19 7.91 15.11
CA MET A 1 14.57 7.23 16.37
C MET A 1 13.38 7.31 17.32
N ARG A 2 13.08 6.24 18.03
CA ARG A 2 12.08 6.21 19.09
C ARG A 2 12.76 5.66 20.35
N THR A 3 12.50 6.24 21.51
CA THR A 3 13.03 5.75 22.79
C THR A 3 12.01 6.01 23.90
N THR A 4 11.91 5.09 24.84
CA THR A 4 11.12 5.27 26.05
C THR A 4 11.98 6.01 27.09
N VAL A 5 11.38 6.95 27.81
CA VAL A 5 12.00 7.67 28.93
C VAL A 5 11.04 7.77 30.10
N GLN A 6 11.59 8.01 31.29
CA GLN A 6 10.78 8.34 32.46
C GLN A 6 10.14 9.72 32.29
N ASP A 7 8.85 9.83 32.65
CA ASP A 7 8.09 11.08 32.59
C ASP A 7 8.42 11.96 33.81
N GLU A 8 9.67 12.44 33.85
CA GLU A 8 10.20 13.29 34.91
C GLU A 8 10.90 14.52 34.33
N PRO A 9 10.85 15.68 35.03
CA PRO A 9 11.55 16.87 34.59
C PRO A 9 13.05 16.61 34.39
N GLY A 10 13.54 16.87 33.18
CA GLY A 10 14.96 16.75 32.83
C GLY A 10 15.33 15.50 32.02
N SER A 11 14.47 14.47 31.97
CA SER A 11 14.73 13.25 31.17
C SER A 11 15.00 13.56 29.69
N LEU A 12 14.12 14.35 29.06
CA LEU A 12 14.29 14.78 27.68
C LEU A 12 15.53 15.69 27.50
N ALA A 13 15.86 16.51 28.50
CA ALA A 13 17.05 17.37 28.43
C ALA A 13 18.34 16.55 28.44
N ALA A 14 18.39 15.47 29.24
CA ALA A 14 19.51 14.54 29.26
C ALA A 14 19.69 13.85 27.89
N LEU A 15 18.59 13.38 27.28
CA LEU A 15 18.62 12.81 25.93
C LEU A 15 19.15 13.79 24.89
N CYS A 16 18.62 15.01 24.86
CA CYS A 16 19.07 16.05 23.94
C CYS A 16 20.56 16.37 24.12
N GLY A 17 21.05 16.39 25.37
CA GLY A 17 22.47 16.58 25.69
C GLY A 17 23.34 15.45 25.15
N ALA A 18 22.91 14.20 25.30
CA ALA A 18 23.64 13.04 24.80
C ALA A 18 23.74 13.02 23.25
N LEU A 19 22.63 13.34 22.57
CA LEU A 19 22.61 13.48 21.11
C LEU A 19 23.50 14.62 20.64
N ALA A 20 23.46 15.78 21.31
CA ALA A 20 24.32 16.91 21.01
C ALA A 20 25.81 16.55 21.17
N GLY A 21 26.16 15.76 22.19
CA GLY A 21 27.52 15.23 22.38
C GLY A 21 28.03 14.39 21.21
N GLN A 22 27.13 13.72 20.48
CA GLN A 22 27.43 12.96 19.26
C GLN A 22 27.37 13.80 17.97
N ARG A 23 27.16 15.12 18.09
CA ARG A 23 26.92 16.05 16.95
C ARG A 23 25.69 15.63 16.11
N VAL A 24 24.67 15.11 16.77
CA VAL A 24 23.39 14.78 16.15
C VAL A 24 22.44 15.96 16.35
N ASP A 25 21.90 16.44 15.23
CA ASP A 25 20.87 17.49 15.18
C ASP A 25 19.47 16.87 15.26
N ILE A 26 18.55 17.55 15.93
CA ILE A 26 17.17 17.11 16.12
C ILE A 26 16.28 17.97 15.22
N LEU A 27 15.78 17.38 14.14
CA LEU A 27 14.94 18.07 13.17
C LEU A 27 13.48 18.17 13.63
N SER A 28 13.00 17.16 14.36
CA SER A 28 11.67 17.15 14.96
C SER A 28 11.62 16.21 16.17
N LEU A 29 10.67 16.48 17.08
CA LEU A 29 10.38 15.67 18.25
C LEU A 29 8.86 15.53 18.41
N GLN A 30 8.41 14.32 18.67
CA GLN A 30 7.05 14.01 19.12
C GLN A 30 7.11 13.20 20.39
N THR A 31 6.31 13.59 21.37
CA THR A 31 6.24 12.91 22.66
C THR A 31 4.89 12.22 22.77
N HIS A 32 4.91 10.92 23.10
CA HIS A 32 3.73 10.08 23.23
C HIS A 32 3.61 9.59 24.69
N PRO A 33 2.70 10.16 25.49
CA PRO A 33 2.50 9.72 26.88
C PRO A 33 2.05 8.26 26.96
N LEU A 34 2.64 7.51 27.89
CA LEU A 34 2.23 6.16 28.28
C LEU A 34 1.71 6.15 29.72
N ALA A 35 1.21 4.99 30.18
CA ALA A 35 0.85 4.81 31.59
C ALA A 35 2.09 4.84 32.51
N GLU A 36 3.22 4.32 32.02
CA GLU A 36 4.52 4.36 32.68
C GLU A 36 5.53 4.99 31.71
N GLY A 37 5.93 6.24 31.98
CA GLY A 37 6.88 6.98 31.17
C GLY A 37 6.30 7.57 29.87
N THR A 38 7.19 7.86 28.94
CA THR A 38 6.90 8.57 27.70
C THR A 38 7.72 7.99 26.57
N VAL A 39 7.10 7.83 25.40
CA VAL A 39 7.80 7.43 24.18
C VAL A 39 8.11 8.69 23.37
N ASP A 40 9.38 9.04 23.26
CA ASP A 40 9.83 10.16 22.45
C ASP A 40 10.30 9.66 21.07
N GLU A 41 9.79 10.31 20.03
CA GLU A 41 10.08 10.04 18.64
C GLU A 41 10.80 11.24 18.02
N PHE A 42 12.04 11.01 17.60
CA PHE A 42 12.94 12.00 17.07
C PHE A 42 13.23 11.76 15.59
N LEU A 43 13.19 12.82 14.80
CA LEU A 43 13.86 12.86 13.51
C LEU A 43 15.25 13.47 13.68
N LEU A 44 16.27 12.68 13.35
CA LEU A 44 17.66 13.01 13.63
C LEU A 44 18.46 13.22 12.35
N ARG A 45 19.39 14.17 12.38
CA ARG A 45 20.41 14.34 11.35
C ARG A 45 21.79 14.24 12.00
N GLY A 46 22.57 13.23 11.63
CA GLY A 46 23.90 13.00 12.17
C GLY A 46 24.97 12.84 11.08
N PRO A 47 26.26 12.83 11.46
CA PRO A 47 27.36 12.56 10.54
C PRO A 47 27.23 11.18 9.89
N ALA A 48 27.55 11.06 8.59
CA ALA A 48 27.42 9.80 7.86
C ALA A 48 28.27 8.64 8.43
N ALA A 49 29.41 8.97 9.06
CA ALA A 49 30.33 8.02 9.67
C ALA A 49 29.94 7.60 11.10
N LEU A 50 28.92 8.23 11.70
CA LEU A 50 28.49 7.91 13.07
C LEU A 50 27.71 6.58 13.06
N PRO A 51 28.20 5.54 13.75
CA PRO A 51 27.48 4.27 13.82
C PRO A 51 26.22 4.42 14.69
N VAL A 52 25.15 3.72 14.30
CA VAL A 52 23.87 3.71 15.04
C VAL A 52 24.07 3.26 16.50
N SER A 53 24.97 2.29 16.74
CA SER A 53 25.29 1.81 18.09
C SER A 53 25.80 2.91 19.02
N ALA A 54 26.56 3.89 18.52
CA ALA A 54 27.01 5.01 19.33
C ALA A 54 25.85 5.92 19.76
N ILE A 55 24.85 6.09 18.90
CA ILE A 55 23.62 6.83 19.24
C ILE A 55 22.83 6.06 20.30
N THR A 56 22.62 4.76 20.10
CA THR A 56 21.93 3.90 21.06
C THR A 56 22.61 3.94 22.44
N THR A 57 23.92 3.73 22.51
CA THR A 57 24.66 3.79 23.79
C THR A 57 24.58 5.16 24.45
N ALA A 58 24.64 6.25 23.68
CA ALA A 58 24.50 7.60 24.23
C ALA A 58 23.10 7.83 24.82
N VAL A 59 22.06 7.40 24.12
CA VAL A 59 20.65 7.49 24.56
C VAL A 59 20.41 6.64 25.80
N GLU A 60 20.90 5.40 25.84
CA GLU A 60 20.80 4.51 27.00
C GLU A 60 21.51 5.11 28.22
N SER A 61 22.70 5.68 28.04
CA SER A 61 23.43 6.35 29.14
C SER A 61 22.73 7.59 29.68
N ALA A 62 21.82 8.17 28.90
CA ALA A 62 20.99 9.31 29.28
C ALA A 62 19.60 8.92 29.82
N GLY A 63 19.36 7.62 30.05
CA GLY A 63 18.13 7.10 30.64
C GLY A 63 17.07 6.67 29.62
N GLY A 64 17.41 6.61 28.34
CA GLY A 64 16.55 6.01 27.32
C GLY A 64 16.52 4.48 27.43
N ALA A 65 15.36 3.89 27.17
CA ALA A 65 15.17 2.45 27.05
C ALA A 65 14.40 2.11 25.77
N ASP A 66 14.42 0.84 25.35
CA ASP A 66 13.71 0.35 24.17
C ASP A 66 13.95 1.19 22.90
N THR A 67 15.21 1.60 22.71
CA THR A 67 15.58 2.52 21.64
C THR A 67 15.54 1.84 20.27
N TRP A 68 14.68 2.34 19.39
CA TRP A 68 14.57 1.92 18.00
C TRP A 68 15.09 3.01 17.06
N ILE A 69 16.00 2.66 16.15
CA ILE A 69 16.55 3.59 15.16
C ILE A 69 16.41 2.97 13.77
N GLU A 70 15.77 3.71 12.88
CA GLU A 70 15.72 3.38 11.46
C GLU A 70 16.10 4.59 10.60
N ARG A 71 16.39 4.33 9.32
CA ARG A 71 16.66 5.38 8.34
C ARG A 71 15.34 6.04 7.95
N ALA A 72 15.30 7.36 8.11
CA ALA A 72 14.20 8.20 7.68
C ALA A 72 14.16 8.33 6.15
N ASP A 73 12.97 8.54 5.60
CA ASP A 73 12.75 8.85 4.19
C ASP A 73 12.33 10.32 3.98
N ALA A 74 12.13 10.73 2.71
CA ALA A 74 11.80 12.11 2.38
C ALA A 74 10.47 12.60 3.00
N HIS A 75 9.50 11.70 3.26
CA HIS A 75 8.22 12.04 3.87
C HIS A 75 8.34 12.34 5.37
N ASP A 76 9.39 11.84 6.03
CA ASP A 76 9.64 12.13 7.44
C ASP A 76 10.08 13.58 7.68
N LEU A 77 10.61 14.24 6.64
CA LEU A 77 10.99 15.65 6.69
C LEU A 77 9.78 16.60 6.68
N VAL A 78 8.60 16.10 6.30
CA VAL A 78 7.35 16.88 6.36
C VAL A 78 6.82 16.86 7.79
N ASP A 79 6.44 18.02 8.31
CA ASP A 79 5.85 18.09 9.65
C ASP A 79 4.56 17.24 9.73
N ALA A 80 4.33 16.66 10.91
CA ALA A 80 3.24 15.71 11.06
C ALA A 80 1.84 16.29 10.81
N PRO A 81 1.48 17.52 11.24
CA PRO A 81 0.21 18.14 10.86
C PRO A 81 0.00 18.21 9.34
N THR A 82 1.00 18.71 8.59
CA THR A 82 0.93 18.79 7.12
C THR A 82 0.77 17.40 6.50
N ARG A 83 1.55 16.42 6.99
CA ARG A 83 1.45 15.02 6.55
C ARG A 83 0.05 14.45 6.78
N ILE A 84 -0.50 14.61 7.97
CA ILE A 84 -1.84 14.10 8.34
C ILE A 84 -2.92 14.74 7.46
N LEU A 85 -2.86 16.04 7.19
CA LEU A 85 -3.81 16.71 6.29
C LEU A 85 -3.71 16.18 4.85
N GLY A 86 -2.49 15.91 4.36
CA GLY A 86 -2.28 15.27 3.05
C GLY A 86 -2.90 13.87 2.98
N LEU A 87 -2.70 13.05 4.01
CA LEU A 87 -3.30 11.71 4.11
C LEU A 87 -4.83 11.76 4.14
N ALA A 88 -5.39 12.69 4.91
CA ALA A 88 -6.83 12.93 4.97
C ALA A 88 -7.40 13.36 3.60
N ALA A 89 -6.72 14.27 2.90
CA ALA A 89 -7.12 14.71 1.57
C ALA A 89 -7.11 13.56 0.54
N ARG A 90 -6.07 12.71 0.53
CA ARG A 90 -6.01 11.52 -0.34
C ARG A 90 -7.15 10.55 -0.05
N THR A 91 -7.39 10.26 1.23
CA THR A 91 -8.48 9.38 1.68
C THR A 91 -9.87 9.95 1.32
N ALA A 92 -9.98 11.27 1.26
CA ALA A 92 -11.20 11.96 0.83
C ALA A 92 -11.45 11.93 -0.68
N LEU A 93 -10.49 11.48 -1.50
CA LEU A 93 -10.64 11.37 -2.96
C LEU A 93 -10.88 9.93 -3.44
N ASP A 94 -10.27 8.93 -2.79
CA ASP A 94 -10.35 7.53 -3.19
C ASP A 94 -10.45 6.63 -1.94
N SER A 95 -11.51 5.82 -1.85
CA SER A 95 -11.66 4.87 -0.73
C SER A 95 -10.56 3.81 -0.68
N ALA A 96 -9.81 3.61 -1.76
CA ALA A 96 -8.67 2.70 -1.81
C ALA A 96 -7.41 3.24 -1.12
N GLU A 97 -7.39 4.52 -0.76
CA GLU A 97 -6.26 5.16 -0.08
C GLU A 97 -6.19 4.85 1.42
N LEU A 98 -7.29 4.42 2.05
CA LEU A 98 -7.31 4.23 3.51
C LEU A 98 -6.20 3.27 4.03
N PRO A 99 -5.98 2.07 3.46
CA PRO A 99 -4.88 1.21 3.89
C PRO A 99 -3.50 1.86 3.68
N LEU A 100 -3.29 2.52 2.55
CA LEU A 100 -2.03 3.20 2.25
C LEU A 100 -1.78 4.36 3.23
N ALA A 101 -2.83 5.12 3.53
CA ALA A 101 -2.76 6.25 4.45
C ALA A 101 -2.52 5.78 5.90
N LEU A 102 -3.10 4.65 6.32
CA LEU A 102 -2.79 4.04 7.62
C LEU A 102 -1.33 3.59 7.70
N ARG A 103 -0.79 2.99 6.64
CA ARG A 103 0.63 2.61 6.57
C ARG A 103 1.53 3.84 6.67
N GLN A 104 1.25 4.89 5.89
CA GLN A 104 2.02 6.14 5.95
C GLN A 104 1.90 6.85 7.30
N LEU A 105 0.75 6.73 7.99
CA LEU A 105 0.52 7.33 9.30
C LEU A 105 1.28 6.61 10.43
N LEU A 106 1.39 5.29 10.34
CA LEU A 106 1.93 4.41 11.38
C LEU A 106 3.36 3.90 11.11
N GLY A 107 3.92 4.26 9.95
CA GLY A 107 5.23 3.82 9.50
C GLY A 107 5.22 2.38 8.99
N ARG A 108 6.32 1.65 9.21
CA ARG A 108 6.46 0.27 8.75
C ARG A 108 5.52 -0.66 9.52
N CYS A 109 4.41 -1.02 8.89
CA CYS A 109 3.45 -1.98 9.41
C CYS A 109 2.81 -2.80 8.28
N THR A 110 2.28 -3.96 8.67
CA THR A 110 1.46 -4.82 7.81
C THR A 110 0.00 -4.53 8.10
N ILE A 111 -0.78 -4.31 7.04
CA ILE A 111 -2.22 -4.04 7.15
C ILE A 111 -2.96 -5.19 6.51
N ARG A 112 -3.89 -5.79 7.26
CA ARG A 112 -4.76 -6.87 6.80
C ARG A 112 -6.21 -6.49 7.03
N SER A 113 -7.01 -6.61 5.98
CA SER A 113 -8.44 -6.33 6.04
C SER A 113 -9.22 -7.64 6.09
N GLN A 114 -9.94 -7.88 7.19
CA GLN A 114 -10.81 -9.03 7.34
C GLN A 114 -12.27 -8.63 7.06
N PRO A 115 -12.96 -9.26 6.09
CA PRO A 115 -14.34 -8.93 5.78
C PRO A 115 -15.28 -9.28 6.94
N ALA A 116 -16.42 -8.58 7.02
CA ALA A 116 -17.49 -8.95 7.94
C ALA A 116 -17.97 -10.39 7.67
N PRO A 117 -18.27 -11.19 8.70
CA PRO A 117 -18.85 -12.52 8.50
C PRO A 117 -20.17 -12.40 7.73
N ALA A 118 -20.36 -13.26 6.72
CA ALA A 118 -21.57 -13.29 5.93
C ALA A 118 -22.76 -13.68 6.83
N GLY A 119 -23.72 -12.76 7.03
CA GLY A 119 -24.96 -13.04 7.76
C GLY A 119 -25.34 -12.05 8.88
N GLY A 120 -24.76 -10.85 8.94
CA GLY A 120 -25.15 -9.83 9.94
C GLY A 120 -24.88 -10.23 11.40
N GLY A 121 -24.22 -11.38 11.61
CA GLY A 121 -23.73 -11.79 12.91
C GLY A 121 -22.63 -10.84 13.35
N ARG A 122 -22.64 -10.49 14.65
CA ARG A 122 -21.52 -9.80 15.31
C ARG A 122 -20.20 -10.45 14.87
N ALA A 123 -19.21 -9.63 14.52
CA ALA A 123 -17.86 -10.08 14.19
C ALA A 123 -17.38 -11.15 15.21
N PRO A 124 -16.64 -12.19 14.79
CA PRO A 124 -16.18 -13.22 15.71
C PRO A 124 -15.19 -12.57 16.68
N GLY A 125 -15.62 -12.38 17.94
CA GLY A 125 -14.87 -11.67 18.97
C GLY A 125 -15.36 -10.23 19.14
N GLY A 126 -15.86 -9.90 20.33
CA GLY A 126 -16.43 -8.61 20.67
C GLY A 126 -15.39 -7.49 20.74
N LEU A 127 -14.90 -7.05 19.59
CA LEU A 127 -14.10 -5.84 19.48
C LEU A 127 -14.93 -4.66 20.02
N PRO A 128 -14.37 -3.85 20.95
CA PRO A 128 -15.01 -2.63 21.42
C PRO A 128 -15.38 -1.72 20.25
N VAL A 129 -16.37 -0.84 20.45
CA VAL A 129 -16.77 0.15 19.44
C VAL A 129 -15.58 1.01 19.01
N GLU A 130 -14.63 1.20 19.91
CA GLU A 130 -13.44 2.02 19.70
C GLU A 130 -12.28 1.28 18.99
N GLY A 131 -12.35 -0.04 18.82
CA GLY A 131 -11.23 -0.89 18.42
C GLY A 131 -10.48 -1.48 19.62
N ALA A 132 -9.35 -2.14 19.36
CA ALA A 132 -8.48 -2.73 20.39
C ALA A 132 -7.01 -2.48 20.05
N LEU A 133 -6.19 -2.35 21.08
CA LEU A 133 -4.75 -2.16 21.00
C LEU A 133 -4.07 -3.19 21.92
N ASP A 134 -3.29 -4.08 21.32
CA ASP A 134 -2.49 -5.10 22.01
C ASP A 134 -1.03 -4.91 21.60
N ASP A 135 -0.26 -4.07 22.31
CA ASP A 135 1.16 -3.74 22.05
C ASP A 135 1.52 -3.63 20.55
N THR A 136 1.90 -4.72 19.90
CA THR A 136 2.33 -4.80 18.49
C THR A 136 1.20 -4.96 17.47
N VAL A 137 -0.05 -5.12 17.92
CA VAL A 137 -1.23 -5.35 17.09
C VAL A 137 -2.33 -4.35 17.42
N MET A 138 -2.78 -3.62 16.40
CA MET A 138 -3.91 -2.71 16.47
C MET A 138 -5.07 -3.24 15.64
N ARG A 139 -6.28 -3.26 16.22
CA ARG A 139 -7.51 -3.70 15.54
C ARG A 139 -8.50 -2.54 15.48
N LEU A 140 -8.86 -2.15 14.26
CA LEU A 140 -9.79 -1.06 13.98
C LEU A 140 -11.04 -1.64 13.31
N ARG A 141 -12.22 -1.12 13.64
CA ARG A 141 -13.45 -1.48 12.92
C ARG A 141 -13.40 -0.87 11.52
N ALA A 142 -13.54 -1.69 10.49
CA ALA A 142 -13.61 -1.20 9.12
C ALA A 142 -14.97 -0.51 8.86
N PRO A 143 -15.03 0.55 8.04
CA PRO A 143 -16.29 1.27 7.77
C PRO A 143 -17.41 0.40 7.20
N GLU A 144 -17.07 -0.66 6.47
CA GLU A 144 -17.99 -1.64 5.89
C GLU A 144 -18.40 -2.78 6.85
N GLY A 145 -17.98 -2.72 8.12
CA GLY A 145 -18.34 -3.70 9.16
C GLY A 145 -17.34 -4.84 9.37
N GLY A 146 -16.23 -4.86 8.63
CA GLY A 146 -15.10 -5.76 8.85
C GLY A 146 -14.13 -5.29 9.95
N VAL A 147 -12.93 -5.86 9.95
CA VAL A 147 -11.84 -5.48 10.86
C VAL A 147 -10.58 -5.19 10.05
N ILE A 148 -9.96 -4.04 10.32
CA ILE A 148 -8.61 -3.73 9.85
C ILE A 148 -7.65 -4.10 10.97
N ILE A 149 -6.70 -4.98 10.68
CA ILE A 149 -5.65 -5.41 11.59
C ILE A 149 -4.35 -4.77 11.10
N VAL A 150 -3.74 -3.99 11.97
CA VAL A 150 -2.42 -3.40 11.75
C VAL A 150 -1.44 -4.10 12.68
N GLU A 151 -0.36 -4.62 12.14
CA GLU A 151 0.64 -5.38 12.88
C GLU A 151 2.04 -4.85 12.59
N ARG A 152 2.87 -4.75 13.63
CA ARG A 152 4.30 -4.45 13.50
C ARG A 152 5.10 -5.39 14.40
N PRO A 153 6.15 -6.05 13.90
CA PRO A 153 6.74 -7.19 14.61
C PRO A 153 7.49 -6.85 15.91
N TYR A 154 8.07 -5.65 16.05
CA TYR A 154 9.07 -5.40 17.11
C TYR A 154 8.86 -4.11 17.92
N LEU A 155 7.86 -3.28 17.59
CA LEU A 155 7.68 -1.98 18.21
C LEU A 155 6.24 -1.88 18.76
N PRO A 156 6.00 -1.57 20.04
CA PRO A 156 4.63 -1.42 20.56
C PRO A 156 3.96 -0.09 20.16
N PHE A 157 2.73 -0.15 19.66
CA PHE A 157 1.94 1.02 19.27
C PHE A 157 1.59 1.85 20.51
N THR A 158 1.66 3.17 20.38
CA THR A 158 1.24 4.07 21.45
C THR A 158 -0.28 4.33 21.40
N PRO A 159 -0.90 4.73 22.52
CA PRO A 159 -2.30 5.18 22.52
C PRO A 159 -2.57 6.34 21.54
N THR A 160 -1.58 7.22 21.34
CA THR A 160 -1.65 8.32 20.37
C THR A 160 -1.68 7.81 18.92
N GLU A 161 -0.87 6.80 18.58
CA GLU A 161 -0.92 6.13 17.27
C GLU A 161 -2.29 5.50 17.01
N PHE A 162 -2.84 4.80 18.02
CA PHE A 162 -4.18 4.24 17.96
C PHE A 162 -5.26 5.32 17.74
N ALA A 163 -5.21 6.41 18.49
CA ALA A 163 -6.16 7.51 18.36
C ALA A 163 -6.12 8.16 16.96
N ARG A 164 -4.92 8.38 16.40
CA ARG A 164 -4.75 8.92 15.05
C ARG A 164 -5.29 7.97 13.98
N ALA A 165 -4.96 6.68 14.06
CA ALA A 165 -5.44 5.68 13.11
C ALA A 165 -6.97 5.56 13.15
N ARG A 166 -7.56 5.51 14.35
CA ARG A 166 -9.00 5.52 14.55
C ARG A 166 -9.67 6.75 13.94
N ALA A 167 -9.11 7.95 14.17
CA ALA A 167 -9.65 9.19 13.61
C ALA A 167 -9.64 9.18 12.07
N LEU A 168 -8.60 8.62 11.45
CA LEU A 168 -8.53 8.48 9.99
C LEU A 168 -9.59 7.49 9.45
N VAL A 169 -9.78 6.35 10.12
CA VAL A 169 -10.83 5.38 9.76
C VAL A 169 -12.22 5.98 9.95
N GLU A 170 -12.45 6.74 11.01
CA GLU A 170 -13.71 7.44 11.26
C GLU A 170 -13.99 8.50 10.20
N LEU A 171 -12.97 9.26 9.78
CA LEU A 171 -13.08 10.21 8.68
C LEU A 171 -13.54 9.50 7.39
N ASP A 172 -12.87 8.41 7.02
CA ASP A 172 -13.25 7.65 5.83
C ASP A 172 -14.69 7.11 5.89
N ALA A 173 -15.09 6.60 7.07
CA ALA A 173 -16.45 6.14 7.32
C ALA A 173 -17.49 7.25 7.13
N ARG A 174 -17.24 8.45 7.68
CA ARG A 174 -18.13 9.61 7.55
C ARG A 174 -18.27 10.08 6.11
N LEU A 175 -17.20 9.99 5.33
CA LEU A 175 -17.23 10.39 3.93
C LEU A 175 -18.00 9.39 3.04
N GLY A 176 -18.11 8.10 3.43
CA GLY A 176 -18.81 7.04 2.66
C GLY A 176 -17.94 6.26 1.66
N PRO A 177 -18.47 5.67 0.58
CA PRO A 177 -17.67 5.16 -0.55
C PRO A 177 -17.36 6.23 -1.60
N ARG A 178 -16.11 6.27 -2.10
CA ARG A 178 -15.62 7.21 -3.13
C ARG A 178 -14.75 6.51 -4.16
N LEU A 179 -14.88 6.94 -5.41
CA LEU A 179 -13.97 6.60 -6.49
C LEU A 179 -13.56 7.86 -7.26
N PRO A 180 -12.30 7.97 -7.71
CA PRO A 180 -11.87 9.01 -8.62
C PRO A 180 -12.68 8.97 -9.92
N HIS A 181 -13.06 10.14 -10.41
CA HIS A 181 -13.73 10.30 -11.70
C HIS A 181 -12.65 10.41 -12.80
N GLY A 182 -12.36 9.29 -13.47
CA GLY A 182 -11.42 9.24 -14.59
C GLY A 182 -11.87 8.22 -15.63
N ARG A 183 -11.87 8.63 -16.91
CA ARG A 183 -12.15 7.77 -18.06
C ARG A 183 -11.15 8.12 -19.15
N ASP A 184 -10.35 7.14 -19.54
CA ASP A 184 -9.42 7.29 -20.65
C ASP A 184 -9.94 6.46 -21.84
N VAL A 185 -10.15 7.14 -22.96
CA VAL A 185 -10.58 6.52 -24.22
C VAL A 185 -9.34 6.19 -25.03
N LEU A 186 -9.26 4.95 -25.52
CA LEU A 186 -8.16 4.44 -26.31
C LEU A 186 -8.69 3.80 -27.58
N THR A 187 -8.09 4.17 -28.70
CA THR A 187 -8.33 3.51 -29.98
C THR A 187 -7.35 2.37 -30.14
N LEU A 188 -7.85 1.13 -30.21
CA LEU A 188 -7.01 -0.02 -30.50
C LEU A 188 -6.56 0.00 -31.97
N ALA A 189 -5.42 -0.63 -32.28
CA ALA A 189 -4.90 -0.74 -33.65
C ALA A 189 -5.90 -1.37 -34.65
N GLU A 190 -6.85 -2.17 -34.15
CA GLU A 190 -7.93 -2.79 -34.95
C GLU A 190 -9.19 -1.89 -35.07
N GLY A 191 -9.11 -0.60 -34.72
CA GLY A 191 -10.17 0.40 -34.96
C GLY A 191 -11.37 0.34 -34.00
N SER A 192 -11.27 -0.40 -32.90
CA SER A 192 -12.28 -0.42 -31.84
C SER A 192 -11.86 0.47 -30.68
N ASP A 193 -12.69 1.45 -30.33
CA ASP A 193 -12.48 2.28 -29.15
C ASP A 193 -12.85 1.51 -27.88
N ILE A 194 -11.92 1.49 -26.93
CA ILE A 194 -12.13 1.02 -25.56
C ILE A 194 -12.00 2.18 -24.59
N THR A 195 -12.72 2.13 -23.49
CA THR A 195 -12.55 3.05 -22.36
C THR A 195 -12.02 2.27 -21.17
N VAL A 196 -10.97 2.79 -20.53
CA VAL A 196 -10.48 2.28 -19.25
C VAL A 196 -10.93 3.24 -18.15
N ARG A 197 -11.51 2.69 -17.08
CA ARG A 197 -11.96 3.47 -15.92
C ARG A 197 -11.80 2.71 -14.62
N ARG A 198 -11.85 3.44 -13.50
CA ARG A 198 -12.01 2.86 -12.15
C ARG A 198 -13.30 2.05 -12.06
N ALA A 199 -13.26 0.94 -11.36
CA ALA A 199 -14.41 0.09 -11.06
C ALA A 199 -14.44 -0.29 -9.58
N ASP A 200 -15.65 -0.48 -9.05
CA ASP A 200 -15.87 -0.94 -7.68
C ASP A 200 -17.03 -1.96 -7.57
N THR A 201 -17.50 -2.22 -6.36
CA THR A 201 -18.56 -3.18 -6.06
C THR A 201 -19.88 -2.90 -6.79
N ARG A 202 -20.10 -1.68 -7.30
CA ARG A 202 -21.27 -1.36 -8.15
C ARG A 202 -21.17 -2.00 -9.54
N ASP A 203 -19.96 -2.34 -9.99
CA ASP A 203 -19.70 -3.02 -11.27
C ASP A 203 -19.80 -4.55 -11.18
N LEU A 204 -20.26 -5.10 -10.04
CA LEU A 204 -20.31 -6.54 -9.79
C LEU A 204 -21.10 -7.29 -10.87
N GLU A 205 -22.28 -6.79 -11.24
CA GLU A 205 -23.15 -7.43 -12.23
C GLU A 205 -22.50 -7.43 -13.62
N ALA A 206 -21.98 -6.29 -14.07
CA ALA A 206 -21.30 -6.17 -15.36
C ALA A 206 -20.03 -7.05 -15.41
N THR A 207 -19.32 -7.13 -14.30
CA THR A 207 -18.13 -7.98 -14.13
C THR A 207 -18.49 -9.46 -14.20
N ARG A 208 -19.56 -9.88 -13.51
CA ARG A 208 -20.06 -11.26 -13.55
C ARG A 208 -20.48 -11.65 -14.96
N ALA A 209 -21.25 -10.79 -15.63
CA ALA A 209 -21.66 -11.01 -17.01
C ALA A 209 -20.46 -11.15 -17.97
N MET A 210 -19.36 -10.43 -17.73
CA MET A 210 -18.12 -10.61 -18.50
C MET A 210 -17.47 -11.97 -18.24
N HIS A 211 -17.38 -12.39 -16.98
CA HIS A 211 -16.82 -13.69 -16.61
C HIS A 211 -17.59 -14.87 -17.21
N GLU A 212 -18.91 -14.78 -17.29
CA GLU A 212 -19.78 -15.81 -17.90
C GLU A 212 -19.49 -16.02 -19.41
N ARG A 213 -18.86 -15.05 -20.06
CA ARG A 213 -18.49 -15.13 -21.49
C ARG A 213 -17.05 -15.60 -21.71
N CYS A 214 -16.22 -15.56 -20.67
CA CYS A 214 -14.86 -16.05 -20.74
C CYS A 214 -14.84 -17.58 -20.87
N SER A 215 -13.90 -18.10 -21.64
CA SER A 215 -13.70 -19.54 -21.71
C SER A 215 -13.22 -20.10 -20.36
N ALA A 216 -13.48 -21.39 -20.12
CA ALA A 216 -12.95 -22.09 -18.95
C ALA A 216 -11.42 -22.00 -18.85
N ARG A 217 -10.72 -21.93 -20.00
CA ARG A 217 -9.27 -21.74 -20.06
C ARG A 217 -8.86 -20.36 -19.54
N THR A 218 -9.52 -19.29 -20.00
CA THR A 218 -9.27 -17.92 -19.54
C THR A 218 -9.51 -17.79 -18.03
N LEU A 219 -10.60 -18.37 -17.53
CA LEU A 219 -10.90 -18.37 -16.09
C LEU A 219 -9.87 -19.15 -15.28
N LYS A 220 -9.43 -20.33 -15.74
CA LYS A 220 -8.40 -21.14 -15.06
C LYS A 220 -7.04 -20.45 -15.00
N LEU A 221 -6.68 -19.65 -15.99
CA LEU A 221 -5.43 -18.87 -15.98
C LEU A 221 -5.47 -17.70 -15.00
N ARG A 222 -6.67 -17.17 -14.71
CA ARG A 222 -6.89 -16.07 -13.76
C ARG A 222 -7.06 -16.56 -12.31
N TYR A 223 -7.75 -17.68 -12.14
CA TYR A 223 -8.12 -18.22 -10.84
C TYR A 223 -7.41 -19.55 -10.62
N HIS A 224 -6.44 -19.56 -9.71
CA HIS A 224 -5.62 -20.74 -9.37
C HIS A 224 -6.36 -21.74 -8.45
N GLY A 225 -7.67 -21.56 -8.25
CA GLY A 225 -8.57 -22.42 -7.47
C GLY A 225 -9.89 -22.73 -8.21
N PRO A 226 -10.90 -23.34 -7.54
CA PRO A 226 -12.17 -23.68 -8.19
C PRO A 226 -12.90 -22.47 -8.79
N VAL A 227 -13.14 -22.49 -10.09
CA VAL A 227 -13.77 -21.38 -10.85
C VAL A 227 -15.19 -21.07 -10.35
N GLY A 228 -15.88 -22.04 -9.76
CA GLY A 228 -17.25 -21.87 -9.21
C GLY A 228 -17.34 -20.80 -8.11
N ASP A 229 -16.24 -20.50 -7.43
CA ASP A 229 -16.19 -19.45 -6.40
C ASP A 229 -15.85 -18.07 -6.94
N ALA A 230 -15.56 -17.92 -8.25
CA ALA A 230 -15.12 -16.65 -8.84
C ALA A 230 -16.08 -15.49 -8.49
N ALA A 231 -17.40 -15.73 -8.54
CA ALA A 231 -18.40 -14.73 -8.18
C ALA A 231 -18.31 -14.26 -6.71
N ARG A 232 -17.87 -15.13 -5.80
CA ARG A 232 -17.62 -14.79 -4.39
C ARG A 232 -16.37 -13.90 -4.25
N TYR A 233 -15.33 -14.20 -5.04
CA TYR A 233 -14.10 -13.41 -5.09
C TYR A 233 -14.30 -12.03 -5.73
N LEU A 234 -15.24 -11.87 -6.67
CA LEU A 234 -15.46 -10.59 -7.35
C LEU A 234 -15.78 -9.44 -6.40
N ASN A 235 -16.57 -9.68 -5.34
CA ASN A 235 -16.86 -8.64 -4.34
C ASN A 235 -15.60 -8.15 -3.63
N HIS A 236 -14.67 -9.08 -3.33
CA HIS A 236 -13.39 -8.75 -2.73
C HIS A 236 -12.51 -7.98 -3.72
N LEU A 237 -12.37 -8.47 -4.95
CA LEU A 237 -11.56 -7.83 -5.99
C LEU A 237 -12.07 -6.43 -6.39
N LEU A 238 -13.38 -6.20 -6.32
CA LEU A 238 -14.01 -4.92 -6.63
C LEU A 238 -14.07 -3.98 -5.42
N SER A 239 -13.80 -4.48 -4.21
CA SER A 239 -13.81 -3.60 -3.04
C SER A 239 -12.55 -2.74 -3.04
N PRO A 240 -12.69 -1.40 -2.92
CA PRO A 240 -11.55 -0.49 -2.90
C PRO A 240 -10.63 -0.74 -1.69
N ARG A 241 -11.10 -1.46 -0.66
CA ARG A 241 -10.34 -1.77 0.56
C ARG A 241 -9.16 -2.70 0.32
N TYR A 242 -9.25 -3.52 -0.71
CA TYR A 242 -8.23 -4.51 -1.03
C TYR A 242 -7.37 -4.07 -2.19
N GLY A 243 -7.62 -2.88 -2.76
CA GLY A 243 -6.90 -2.45 -3.93
C GLY A 243 -7.64 -1.49 -4.83
N ARG A 244 -7.17 -1.49 -6.07
CA ARG A 244 -7.54 -0.59 -7.14
C ARG A 244 -7.94 -1.44 -8.34
N THR A 245 -9.18 -1.29 -8.81
CA THR A 245 -9.68 -2.04 -9.98
C THR A 245 -9.95 -1.12 -11.17
N LEU A 246 -9.53 -1.58 -12.35
CA LEU A 246 -9.78 -0.98 -13.64
C LEU A 246 -10.67 -1.90 -14.49
N ALA A 247 -11.69 -1.32 -15.11
CA ALA A 247 -12.53 -1.99 -16.09
C ALA A 247 -12.28 -1.43 -17.49
N VAL A 248 -12.18 -2.32 -18.46
CA VAL A 248 -12.16 -2.01 -19.89
C VAL A 248 -13.56 -2.17 -20.44
N GLN A 249 -14.08 -1.12 -21.04
CA GLN A 249 -15.40 -1.09 -21.67
C GLN A 249 -15.28 -0.81 -23.16
N THR A 250 -16.16 -1.42 -23.95
CA THR A 250 -16.36 -1.04 -25.35
C THR A 250 -17.15 0.27 -25.44
N ALA A 251 -17.23 0.86 -26.64
CA ALA A 251 -18.09 2.03 -26.91
C ALA A 251 -19.57 1.83 -26.50
N SER A 252 -20.08 0.59 -26.48
CA SER A 252 -21.45 0.28 -26.02
C SER A 252 -21.59 0.19 -24.49
N GLY A 253 -20.51 0.43 -23.73
CA GLY A 253 -20.47 0.33 -22.27
C GLY A 253 -20.26 -1.09 -21.73
N ARG A 254 -20.19 -2.09 -22.60
CA ARG A 254 -19.97 -3.50 -22.21
C ARG A 254 -18.54 -3.70 -21.68
N VAL A 255 -18.41 -4.24 -20.47
CA VAL A 255 -17.12 -4.62 -19.88
C VAL A 255 -16.53 -5.83 -20.60
N VAL A 256 -15.27 -5.74 -21.02
CA VAL A 256 -14.53 -6.76 -21.80
C VAL A 256 -13.19 -7.14 -21.18
N GLY A 257 -12.77 -6.44 -20.13
CA GLY A 257 -11.55 -6.76 -19.39
C GLY A 257 -11.55 -6.11 -18.02
N LEU A 258 -10.81 -6.71 -17.08
CA LEU A 258 -10.61 -6.20 -15.74
C LEU A 258 -9.14 -6.35 -15.36
N GLY A 259 -8.63 -5.34 -14.67
CA GLY A 259 -7.33 -5.34 -14.03
C GLY A 259 -7.47 -4.97 -12.58
N HIS A 260 -6.78 -5.68 -11.69
CA HIS A 260 -6.78 -5.48 -10.25
C HIS A 260 -5.34 -5.23 -9.81
N LEU A 261 -5.16 -4.20 -9.01
CA LEU A 261 -3.96 -3.94 -8.24
C LEU A 261 -4.34 -4.13 -6.78
N LEU A 262 -3.84 -5.16 -6.12
CA LEU A 262 -4.29 -5.59 -4.80
C LEU A 262 -3.22 -5.30 -3.74
N TRP A 263 -3.67 -4.87 -2.57
CA TRP A 263 -2.82 -4.65 -1.40
C TRP A 263 -2.61 -5.98 -0.69
N ASP A 264 -1.37 -6.45 -0.63
CA ASP A 264 -1.00 -7.70 0.05
C ASP A 264 0.10 -7.44 1.08
N GLY A 265 -0.31 -7.02 2.28
CA GLY A 265 0.61 -6.66 3.34
C GLY A 265 1.50 -5.47 2.96
N ASP A 266 2.77 -5.72 2.73
CA ASP A 266 3.76 -4.77 2.24
C ASP A 266 4.07 -4.88 0.74
N GLU A 267 3.51 -5.87 0.08
CA GLU A 267 3.63 -6.09 -1.35
C GLU A 267 2.36 -5.66 -2.09
N THR A 268 2.42 -5.72 -3.42
CA THR A 268 1.30 -5.32 -4.28
C THR A 268 1.15 -6.30 -5.43
N GLU A 269 0.02 -6.98 -5.49
CA GLU A 269 -0.27 -7.98 -6.53
C GLU A 269 -0.98 -7.32 -7.72
N VAL A 270 -0.66 -7.73 -8.94
CA VAL A 270 -1.44 -7.42 -10.14
C VAL A 270 -2.10 -8.67 -10.67
N ALA A 271 -3.38 -8.56 -11.02
CA ALA A 271 -4.10 -9.63 -11.67
C ALA A 271 -5.08 -9.08 -12.70
N LEU A 272 -5.10 -9.65 -13.90
CA LEU A 272 -5.99 -9.19 -14.96
C LEU A 272 -6.64 -10.35 -15.71
N ILE A 273 -7.80 -10.06 -16.29
CA ILE A 273 -8.56 -10.96 -17.14
C ILE A 273 -9.13 -10.17 -18.31
N VAL A 274 -9.06 -10.74 -19.51
CA VAL A 274 -9.60 -10.15 -20.74
C VAL A 274 -10.45 -11.21 -21.43
N GLU A 275 -11.66 -10.82 -21.85
CA GLU A 275 -12.58 -11.68 -22.60
C GLU A 275 -11.89 -12.22 -23.84
N ASP A 276 -12.08 -13.51 -24.15
CA ASP A 276 -11.34 -14.24 -25.19
C ASP A 276 -11.31 -13.51 -26.55
N ALA A 277 -12.44 -12.89 -26.95
CA ALA A 277 -12.56 -12.15 -28.21
C ALA A 277 -11.71 -10.86 -28.28
N TRP A 278 -11.27 -10.34 -27.13
CA TRP A 278 -10.49 -9.10 -26.98
C TRP A 278 -9.02 -9.35 -26.64
N GLN A 279 -8.62 -10.61 -26.46
CA GLN A 279 -7.24 -10.99 -26.23
C GLN A 279 -6.37 -10.76 -27.49
N ARG A 280 -5.06 -10.59 -27.28
CA ARG A 280 -4.06 -10.31 -28.34
C ARG A 280 -4.29 -9.01 -29.13
N ARG A 281 -5.11 -8.09 -28.60
CA ARG A 281 -5.33 -6.74 -29.16
C ARG A 281 -4.67 -5.62 -28.34
N GLY A 282 -3.71 -5.96 -27.46
CA GLY A 282 -3.04 -4.99 -26.58
C GLY A 282 -3.77 -4.65 -25.28
N VAL A 283 -5.04 -5.04 -25.12
CA VAL A 283 -5.88 -4.71 -23.93
C VAL A 283 -5.23 -5.10 -22.60
N GLY A 284 -4.65 -6.29 -22.51
CA GLY A 284 -4.01 -6.76 -21.27
C GLY A 284 -2.74 -5.99 -20.93
N ALA A 285 -1.92 -5.63 -21.92
CA ALA A 285 -0.71 -4.84 -21.71
C ALA A 285 -1.06 -3.41 -21.27
N GLU A 286 -2.09 -2.82 -21.88
CA GLU A 286 -2.59 -1.49 -21.49
C GLU A 286 -3.13 -1.48 -20.05
N LEU A 287 -3.94 -2.48 -19.68
CA LEU A 287 -4.41 -2.64 -18.31
C LEU A 287 -3.22 -2.72 -17.34
N LEU A 288 -2.24 -3.58 -17.65
CA LEU A 288 -1.07 -3.77 -16.80
C LEU A 288 -0.26 -2.47 -16.64
N SER A 289 0.01 -1.75 -17.71
CA SER A 289 0.72 -0.47 -17.66
C SER A 289 0.02 0.55 -16.77
N ARG A 290 -1.31 0.60 -16.82
CA ARG A 290 -2.11 1.50 -15.97
C ARG A 290 -2.14 1.08 -14.51
N LEU A 291 -2.21 -0.23 -14.24
CA LEU A 291 -2.12 -0.74 -12.87
C LEU A 291 -0.73 -0.42 -12.27
N VAL A 292 0.33 -0.53 -13.07
CA VAL A 292 1.69 -0.11 -12.68
C VAL A 292 1.75 1.38 -12.38
N ALA A 293 1.15 2.23 -13.21
CA ALA A 293 1.07 3.67 -12.93
C ALA A 293 0.34 3.95 -11.60
N LEU A 294 -0.79 3.27 -11.35
CA LEU A 294 -1.53 3.38 -10.08
C LEU A 294 -0.71 2.90 -8.86
N ALA A 295 0.18 1.93 -9.06
CA ALA A 295 1.09 1.44 -8.01
C ALA A 295 2.21 2.45 -7.72
N VAL A 296 2.76 3.08 -8.76
CA VAL A 296 3.73 4.18 -8.62
C VAL A 296 3.09 5.38 -7.89
N GLU A 297 1.88 5.78 -8.28
CA GLU A 297 1.12 6.83 -7.58
C GLU A 297 0.83 6.48 -6.12
N ALA A 298 0.63 5.19 -5.81
CA ALA A 298 0.45 4.70 -4.46
C ALA A 298 1.75 4.65 -3.63
N GLY A 299 2.92 4.84 -4.27
CA GLY A 299 4.23 4.76 -3.63
C GLY A 299 4.73 3.32 -3.42
N CYS A 300 4.21 2.36 -4.19
CA CYS A 300 4.67 0.97 -4.13
C CYS A 300 6.07 0.83 -4.74
N SER A 301 6.94 0.03 -4.11
CA SER A 301 8.31 -0.22 -4.57
C SER A 301 8.41 -1.34 -5.62
N SER A 302 7.40 -2.19 -5.70
CA SER A 302 7.30 -3.26 -6.68
C SER A 302 5.85 -3.70 -6.86
N VAL A 303 5.58 -4.35 -7.98
CA VAL A 303 4.35 -5.10 -8.18
C VAL A 303 4.67 -6.52 -8.63
N TYR A 304 3.92 -7.50 -8.19
CA TYR A 304 4.12 -8.89 -8.58
C TYR A 304 2.87 -9.50 -9.21
N ALA A 305 3.06 -10.51 -10.05
CA ALA A 305 1.99 -11.28 -10.67
C ALA A 305 2.19 -12.76 -10.38
N VAL A 306 1.17 -13.43 -9.84
CA VAL A 306 1.17 -14.89 -9.68
C VAL A 306 0.48 -15.53 -10.87
N THR A 307 1.21 -16.36 -11.61
CA THR A 307 0.69 -17.02 -12.81
C THR A 307 1.24 -18.43 -13.01
N GLN A 308 0.75 -19.14 -14.01
CA GLN A 308 1.35 -20.42 -14.41
C GLN A 308 2.48 -20.17 -15.40
N ALA A 309 3.56 -20.95 -15.36
CA ALA A 309 4.67 -20.81 -16.31
C ALA A 309 4.22 -20.94 -17.78
N SER A 310 3.11 -21.65 -18.04
CA SER A 310 2.49 -21.79 -19.36
C SER A 310 1.68 -20.57 -19.82
N ASN A 311 1.43 -19.59 -18.95
CA ASN A 311 0.71 -18.37 -19.28
C ASN A 311 1.62 -17.35 -20.00
N THR A 312 1.95 -17.65 -21.25
CA THR A 312 2.82 -16.82 -22.08
C THR A 312 2.30 -15.40 -22.28
N GLY A 313 0.97 -15.18 -22.22
CA GLY A 313 0.36 -13.86 -22.32
C GLY A 313 0.74 -12.95 -21.15
N MET A 314 0.66 -13.44 -19.91
CA MET A 314 1.07 -12.67 -18.73
C MET A 314 2.59 -12.43 -18.72
N VAL A 315 3.38 -13.44 -19.06
CA VAL A 315 4.85 -13.30 -19.15
C VAL A 315 5.24 -12.22 -20.17
N ALA A 316 4.60 -12.22 -21.34
CA ALA A 316 4.84 -11.22 -22.38
C ALA A 316 4.39 -9.81 -21.94
N ALA A 317 3.23 -9.69 -21.26
CA ALA A 317 2.75 -8.43 -20.74
C ALA A 317 3.72 -7.84 -19.70
N MET A 318 4.19 -8.65 -18.73
CA MET A 318 5.16 -8.22 -17.73
C MET A 318 6.49 -7.78 -18.37
N ARG A 319 7.00 -8.52 -19.36
CA ARG A 319 8.20 -8.11 -20.11
C ARG A 319 8.00 -6.80 -20.89
N GLY A 320 6.80 -6.58 -21.39
CA GLY A 320 6.42 -5.35 -22.10
C GLY A 320 6.47 -4.08 -21.25
N LEU A 321 6.54 -4.19 -19.92
CA LEU A 321 6.71 -3.04 -19.03
C LEU A 321 8.08 -2.36 -19.15
N GLY A 322 9.10 -3.07 -19.63
CA GLY A 322 10.46 -2.53 -19.72
C GLY A 322 11.11 -2.26 -18.35
N LEU A 323 10.61 -2.88 -17.29
CA LEU A 323 11.12 -2.77 -15.92
C LEU A 323 12.02 -3.96 -15.57
N PRO A 324 12.93 -3.83 -14.58
CA PRO A 324 13.64 -4.98 -14.02
C PRO A 324 12.65 -6.02 -13.47
N LEU A 325 12.78 -7.27 -13.92
CA LEU A 325 11.91 -8.38 -13.54
C LEU A 325 12.68 -9.47 -12.80
N ASP A 326 12.17 -9.85 -11.64
CA ASP A 326 12.57 -11.05 -10.91
C ASP A 326 11.57 -12.18 -11.16
N TYR A 327 12.08 -13.42 -11.25
CA TYR A 327 11.28 -14.61 -11.50
C TYR A 327 11.50 -15.65 -10.40
N GLN A 328 10.42 -16.12 -9.79
CA GLN A 328 10.44 -17.23 -8.83
C GLN A 328 9.49 -18.33 -9.31
N VAL A 329 9.94 -19.58 -9.24
CA VAL A 329 9.16 -20.74 -9.69
C VAL A 329 9.06 -21.75 -8.56
N GLU A 330 7.84 -22.11 -8.18
CA GLU A 330 7.56 -23.09 -7.16
C GLU A 330 6.35 -23.94 -7.57
N GLU A 331 6.52 -25.26 -7.62
CA GLU A 331 5.46 -26.24 -7.93
C GLU A 331 4.61 -25.94 -9.18
N GLY A 332 5.21 -25.34 -10.22
CA GLY A 332 4.53 -24.97 -11.47
C GLY A 332 3.84 -23.60 -11.46
N THR A 333 3.86 -22.92 -10.32
CA THR A 333 3.51 -21.50 -10.18
C THR A 333 4.73 -20.64 -10.49
N LEU A 334 4.52 -19.55 -11.22
CA LEU A 334 5.49 -18.55 -11.58
C LEU A 334 5.08 -17.22 -10.95
N VAL A 335 5.93 -16.66 -10.10
CA VAL A 335 5.80 -15.29 -9.59
C VAL A 335 6.75 -14.40 -10.38
N ILE A 336 6.21 -13.34 -10.97
CA ILE A 336 6.98 -12.34 -11.73
C ILE A 336 6.87 -11.03 -10.97
N THR A 337 7.99 -10.48 -10.51
CA THR A 337 8.02 -9.21 -9.76
C THR A 337 8.69 -8.13 -10.58
N ALA A 338 7.98 -7.03 -10.83
CA ALA A 338 8.51 -5.83 -11.47
C ALA A 338 8.88 -4.80 -10.40
N ARG A 339 10.13 -4.31 -10.42
CA ARG A 339 10.61 -3.29 -9.48
C ARG A 339 10.20 -1.90 -9.96
N LEU A 340 9.42 -1.21 -9.13
CA LEU A 340 8.90 0.14 -9.37
C LEU A 340 9.81 1.15 -8.66
N GLY A 341 11.04 1.29 -9.15
CA GLY A 341 12.03 2.09 -8.43
C GLY A 341 13.47 1.74 -8.75
N GLU A 342 13.81 1.74 -10.02
CA GLU A 342 15.15 2.08 -10.55
C GLU A 342 14.98 2.47 -12.03
N ALA A 343 14.21 3.53 -12.28
CA ALA A 343 14.19 4.20 -13.56
C ALA A 343 14.89 5.56 -13.41
N VAL A 344 16.20 5.54 -13.73
CA VAL A 344 17.06 6.68 -14.09
C VAL A 344 17.54 7.62 -12.96
N VAL A 345 18.63 7.24 -12.29
CA VAL A 345 19.69 8.20 -11.85
C VAL A 345 20.85 8.23 -12.85
N THR A 346 20.86 7.36 -13.86
CA THR A 346 21.85 7.34 -14.94
C THR A 346 21.47 8.26 -16.10
N SER A 347 21.49 9.59 -15.88
CA SER A 347 21.70 10.57 -16.97
C SER A 347 22.16 11.96 -16.51
N ALA A 348 22.44 12.17 -15.22
CA ALA A 348 22.94 13.46 -14.73
C ALA A 348 24.48 13.56 -14.69
N GLU A 349 25.23 12.46 -14.90
CA GLU A 349 26.71 12.47 -14.88
C GLU A 349 27.38 12.57 -16.27
N GLU A 350 26.64 12.48 -17.38
CA GLU A 350 27.24 12.56 -18.74
C GLU A 350 27.15 13.94 -19.42
N LEU A 351 26.62 14.97 -18.76
CA LEU A 351 26.62 16.36 -19.29
C LEU A 351 27.68 17.28 -18.64
N GLY A 352 28.58 16.72 -17.82
CA GLY A 352 29.67 17.46 -17.17
C GLY A 352 31.00 17.51 -17.92
N SER A 353 31.13 16.90 -19.11
CA SER A 353 32.40 16.91 -19.86
C SER A 353 32.23 17.20 -21.35
N ALA A 354 31.96 18.47 -21.68
CA ALA A 354 32.18 19.00 -23.01
C ALA A 354 32.66 20.45 -22.95
N SER A 355 33.99 20.60 -23.02
CA SER A 355 34.78 21.71 -23.57
C SER A 355 34.40 23.16 -23.23
N ALA A 356 35.28 23.84 -22.49
CA ALA A 356 35.61 25.23 -22.75
C ALA A 356 36.84 25.27 -23.69
N PRO A 357 36.87 26.11 -24.74
CA PRO A 357 38.06 26.37 -25.54
C PRO A 357 39.10 27.23 -24.81
#